data_AF-A0A437MKC9-F1
#
_entry.id   AF-A0A437MKC9-F1
#
_cell.length_a   1.000
_cell.length_b   1.000
_cell.length_c   1.000
_cell.angle_alpha   90.00
_cell.angle_beta   90.00
_cell.angle_gamma   90.00
#
_symmetry.space_group_name_H-M   'P 1'
#
loop_
_entity.id
_entity.type
_entity.pdbx_description
1 polymer ?
#
loop_
_entity_poly.entity_id
_entity_poly.type
_entity_poly.pdbx_seq_one_letter_code
_entity_poly.pdbx_strand_id
1 'polypeptide(L)'
;MAANKNKKKLNFFERFANWATNVTGSSAAFIIAVGVIIVWAISGPVFGYSDTWQLVINTSTTIVTFLMVFLIQKTQNKDSKAIHLKLNELIASHQGASNRMVDLEDLSEDELNELHKFYEKLSDLAEEEDDILCTHSIDAATENHEIKLSNLKSKKHYTDARAKRNSSKQSK
;
A
#
# COMPACT_ATOMS: atom_id res chain seq x y z
N MET A 1 -23.85 -3.55 -27.16
CA MET A 1 -23.12 -2.28 -27.44
C MET A 1 -23.03 -1.28 -26.26
N ALA A 2 -23.49 -1.62 -25.03
CA ALA A 2 -23.50 -0.67 -23.90
C ALA A 2 -22.21 -0.66 -23.03
N ALA A 3 -21.47 -1.77 -22.97
CA ALA A 3 -20.29 -1.90 -22.11
C ALA A 3 -19.10 -0.98 -22.51
N ASN A 4 -18.99 -0.62 -23.79
CA ASN A 4 -17.88 0.20 -24.29
C ASN A 4 -18.02 1.71 -23.95
N LYS A 5 -19.26 2.21 -23.76
CA LYS A 5 -19.49 3.61 -23.36
C LYS A 5 -19.07 3.87 -21.91
N ASN A 6 -19.30 2.93 -21.00
CA ASN A 6 -18.97 3.09 -19.58
C ASN A 6 -17.45 3.10 -19.35
N LYS A 7 -16.68 2.22 -20.01
CA LYS A 7 -15.21 2.25 -19.94
C LYS A 7 -14.63 3.58 -20.45
N LYS A 8 -15.18 4.14 -21.54
CA LYS A 8 -14.75 5.46 -22.06
C LYS A 8 -15.05 6.61 -21.11
N LYS A 9 -16.23 6.62 -20.46
CA LYS A 9 -16.60 7.66 -19.47
C LYS A 9 -15.74 7.61 -18.22
N LEU A 10 -15.49 6.41 -17.70
CA LEU A 10 -14.61 6.20 -16.54
C LEU A 10 -13.20 6.70 -16.83
N ASN A 11 -12.66 6.39 -18.01
CA ASN A 11 -11.33 6.83 -18.41
C ASN A 11 -11.25 8.36 -18.62
N PHE A 12 -12.32 9.01 -19.12
CA PHE A 12 -12.34 10.47 -19.24
C PHE A 12 -12.38 11.16 -17.86
N PHE A 13 -13.25 10.71 -16.95
CA PHE A 13 -13.31 11.27 -15.59
C PHE A 13 -12.00 11.07 -14.85
N GLU A 14 -11.36 9.90 -14.99
CA GLU A 14 -10.04 9.66 -14.38
C GLU A 14 -8.93 10.52 -14.96
N ARG A 15 -8.92 10.76 -16.27
CA ARG A 15 -7.96 11.68 -16.89
C ARG A 15 -8.20 13.13 -16.47
N PHE A 16 -9.46 13.57 -16.42
CA PHE A 16 -9.82 14.89 -15.93
C PHE A 16 -9.45 15.05 -14.46
N ALA A 17 -9.76 14.08 -13.60
CA ALA A 17 -9.45 14.14 -12.18
C ALA A 17 -7.94 14.20 -11.94
N ASN A 18 -7.16 13.34 -12.59
CA ASN A 18 -5.69 13.37 -12.47
C ASN A 18 -5.11 14.69 -12.99
N TRP A 19 -5.61 15.20 -14.12
CA TRP A 19 -5.18 16.49 -14.65
C TRP A 19 -5.53 17.64 -13.69
N ALA A 20 -6.77 17.67 -13.18
CA ALA A 20 -7.25 18.70 -12.26
C ALA A 20 -6.48 18.69 -10.93
N THR A 21 -6.23 17.52 -10.35
CA THR A 21 -5.40 17.39 -9.13
C THR A 21 -3.97 17.85 -9.38
N ASN A 22 -3.36 17.44 -10.50
CA ASN A 22 -1.98 17.80 -10.82
C ASN A 22 -1.81 19.30 -11.12
N VAL A 23 -2.77 19.90 -11.84
CA VAL A 23 -2.78 21.34 -12.11
C VAL A 23 -2.97 22.11 -10.80
N THR A 24 -3.98 21.76 -10.00
CA THR A 24 -4.28 22.45 -8.74
C THR A 24 -3.16 22.31 -7.71
N GLY A 25 -2.39 21.22 -7.75
CA GLY A 25 -1.21 21.00 -6.90
C GLY A 25 0.07 21.73 -7.35
N SER A 26 0.08 22.36 -8.53
CA SER A 26 1.27 23.02 -9.07
C SER A 26 1.48 24.42 -8.48
N SER A 27 2.75 24.83 -8.32
CA SER A 27 3.12 26.19 -7.91
C SER A 27 2.53 27.28 -8.81
N ALA A 28 2.36 26.99 -10.11
CA ALA A 28 1.75 27.92 -11.05
C ALA A 28 0.25 28.16 -10.75
N ALA A 29 -0.50 27.12 -10.37
CA ALA A 29 -1.90 27.26 -10.01
C ALA A 29 -2.09 28.05 -8.71
N PHE A 30 -1.18 27.91 -7.75
CA PHE A 30 -1.18 28.73 -6.55
C PHE A 30 -1.02 30.22 -6.88
N ILE A 31 -0.05 30.58 -7.74
CA ILE A 31 0.17 31.97 -8.17
C ILE A 31 -1.08 32.52 -8.87
N ILE A 32 -1.72 31.74 -9.75
CA ILE A 32 -2.95 32.13 -10.42
C ILE A 32 -4.09 32.34 -9.41
N ALA A 33 -4.26 31.42 -8.44
CA ALA A 33 -5.29 31.52 -7.41
C ALA A 33 -5.12 32.78 -6.54
N VAL A 34 -3.88 33.07 -6.12
CA VAL A 34 -3.56 34.31 -5.39
C VAL A 34 -3.85 35.54 -6.26
N GLY A 35 -3.49 35.52 -7.54
CA GLY A 35 -3.80 36.59 -8.49
C GLY A 35 -5.30 36.84 -8.62
N VAL A 36 -6.11 35.78 -8.70
CA VAL A 36 -7.58 35.86 -8.74
C VAL A 36 -8.12 36.52 -7.46
N ILE A 37 -7.60 36.16 -6.28
CA ILE A 37 -8.00 36.77 -5.01
C ILE A 37 -7.63 38.26 -4.97
N ILE A 38 -6.45 38.64 -5.47
CA ILE A 38 -6.01 40.04 -5.54
C ILE A 38 -6.92 40.85 -6.48
N VAL A 39 -7.19 40.34 -7.69
CA VAL A 39 -8.09 41.01 -8.64
C VAL A 39 -9.49 41.15 -8.07
N TRP A 40 -10.00 40.11 -7.41
CA TRP A 40 -11.27 40.16 -6.71
C TRP A 40 -11.25 41.27 -5.64
N ALA A 41 -10.25 41.30 -4.75
CA ALA A 41 -10.14 42.32 -3.71
C ALA A 41 -10.08 43.76 -4.27
N ILE A 42 -9.33 43.98 -5.36
CA ILE A 42 -9.24 45.29 -6.04
C ILE A 42 -10.56 45.68 -6.70
N SER A 43 -11.37 44.72 -7.13
CA SER A 43 -12.72 45.00 -7.66
C SER A 43 -13.71 45.42 -6.56
N GLY A 44 -13.45 45.08 -5.30
CA GLY A 44 -14.34 45.33 -4.15
C GLY A 44 -14.79 46.80 -3.99
N PRO A 45 -13.89 47.80 -4.04
CA PRO A 45 -14.25 49.22 -4.00
C PRO A 45 -15.21 49.67 -5.11
N VAL A 46 -15.13 49.09 -6.31
CA VAL A 46 -16.04 49.40 -7.43
C VAL A 46 -17.46 48.93 -7.13
N PHE A 47 -17.59 47.80 -6.44
CA PHE A 47 -18.88 47.19 -6.05
C PHE A 47 -19.31 47.53 -4.62
N GLY A 48 -18.63 48.47 -3.96
CA GLY A 48 -18.93 48.89 -2.59
C GLY A 48 -18.89 47.77 -1.55
N TYR A 49 -18.12 46.70 -1.79
CA TYR A 49 -18.08 45.50 -0.95
C TYR A 49 -19.46 44.90 -0.63
N SER A 50 -20.39 44.99 -1.60
CA SER A 50 -21.77 44.50 -1.46
C SER A 50 -21.87 43.02 -1.06
N ASP A 51 -23.01 42.65 -0.46
CA ASP A 51 -23.31 41.26 -0.08
C ASP A 51 -23.24 40.30 -1.28
N THR A 52 -23.70 40.75 -2.46
CA THR A 52 -23.62 39.94 -3.69
C THR A 52 -22.16 39.72 -4.12
N TRP A 53 -21.29 40.71 -3.96
CA TRP A 53 -19.87 40.60 -4.30
C TRP A 53 -19.13 39.61 -3.37
N GLN A 54 -19.47 39.59 -2.08
CA GLN A 54 -18.96 38.61 -1.12
C GLN A 54 -19.55 37.21 -1.36
N LEU A 55 -20.85 37.14 -1.65
CA LEU A 55 -21.55 35.88 -1.91
C LEU A 55 -20.94 35.15 -3.10
N VAL A 56 -20.64 35.85 -4.19
CA VAL A 56 -20.07 35.24 -5.40
C VAL A 56 -18.76 34.50 -5.09
N ILE A 57 -17.82 35.10 -4.35
CA ILE A 57 -16.54 34.44 -4.05
C ILE A 57 -16.72 33.27 -3.08
N ASN A 58 -17.58 33.43 -2.08
CA ASN A 58 -17.80 32.43 -1.06
C ASN A 58 -18.49 31.19 -1.66
N THR A 59 -19.56 31.40 -2.42
CA THR A 59 -20.24 30.33 -3.15
C THR A 59 -19.32 29.64 -4.14
N SER A 60 -18.52 30.40 -4.91
CA SER A 60 -17.59 29.83 -5.88
C SER A 60 -16.52 28.97 -5.22
N THR A 61 -15.88 29.49 -4.16
CA THR A 61 -14.83 28.77 -3.44
C THR A 61 -15.38 27.52 -2.76
N THR A 62 -16.60 27.58 -2.22
CA THR A 62 -17.26 26.42 -1.60
C THR A 62 -17.50 25.31 -2.63
N ILE A 63 -18.03 25.64 -3.81
CA ILE A 63 -18.24 24.67 -4.90
C ILE A 63 -16.90 24.06 -5.34
N VAL A 64 -15.88 24.89 -5.57
CA VAL A 64 -14.55 24.42 -5.98
C VAL A 64 -13.95 23.50 -4.92
N THR A 65 -14.04 23.87 -3.64
CA THR A 65 -13.53 23.08 -2.52
C THR A 65 -14.26 21.74 -2.41
N PHE A 66 -15.59 21.75 -2.52
CA PHE A 66 -16.40 20.52 -2.51
C PHE A 66 -15.98 19.56 -3.63
N LEU A 67 -15.81 20.08 -4.85
CA LEU A 67 -15.30 19.29 -5.97
C LEU A 67 -13.88 18.79 -5.71
N MET A 68 -13.01 19.62 -5.13
CA MET A 68 -11.63 19.28 -4.83
C MET A 68 -11.52 18.12 -3.84
N VAL A 69 -12.39 18.04 -2.83
CA VAL A 69 -12.42 16.91 -1.89
C VAL A 69 -12.60 15.58 -2.63
N PHE A 70 -13.54 15.50 -3.59
CA PHE A 70 -13.72 14.29 -4.39
C PHE A 70 -12.54 13.98 -5.31
N LEU A 71 -11.92 15.01 -5.90
CA LEU A 71 -10.73 14.85 -6.73
C LEU A 71 -9.53 14.31 -5.94
N ILE A 72 -9.31 14.87 -4.74
CA ILE A 72 -8.28 14.41 -3.81
C ILE A 72 -8.57 12.96 -3.41
N GLN A 73 -9.80 12.65 -2.97
CA GLN A 73 -10.18 11.28 -2.59
C GLN A 73 -10.00 10.28 -3.73
N LYS A 74 -10.36 10.63 -4.97
CA LYS A 74 -10.17 9.76 -6.14
C LYS A 74 -8.69 9.51 -6.42
N THR A 75 -7.85 10.53 -6.31
CA THR A 75 -6.40 10.43 -6.52
C THR A 75 -5.76 9.60 -5.40
N GLN A 76 -6.07 9.92 -4.14
CA GLN A 76 -5.60 9.19 -2.96
C GLN A 76 -6.01 7.71 -3.00
N ASN A 77 -7.26 7.39 -3.32
CA ASN A 77 -7.72 6.00 -3.42
C ASN A 77 -6.94 5.20 -4.49
N LYS A 78 -6.58 5.83 -5.61
CA LYS A 78 -5.77 5.19 -6.64
C LYS A 78 -4.33 4.98 -6.17
N ASP A 79 -3.73 5.98 -5.53
CA ASP A 79 -2.36 5.92 -5.05
C ASP A 79 -2.20 4.91 -3.91
N SER A 80 -3.15 4.84 -2.97
CA SER A 80 -3.19 3.82 -1.92
C SER A 80 -3.17 2.42 -2.51
N LYS A 81 -4.04 2.12 -3.50
CA LYS A 81 -4.04 0.81 -4.18
C LYS A 81 -2.71 0.48 -4.85
N ALA A 82 -2.07 1.47 -5.46
CA ALA A 82 -0.76 1.27 -6.08
C ALA A 82 0.33 0.97 -5.04
N ILE A 83 0.26 1.58 -3.85
CA ILE A 83 1.16 1.28 -2.72
C ILE A 83 0.94 -0.16 -2.24
N HIS A 84 -0.31 -0.57 -2.02
CA HIS A 84 -0.64 -1.93 -1.59
C HIS A 84 -0.13 -2.99 -2.57
N LEU A 85 -0.37 -2.80 -3.88
CA LEU A 85 0.14 -3.71 -4.92
C LEU A 85 1.67 -3.81 -4.92
N LYS A 86 2.38 -2.70 -4.73
CA LYS A 86 3.85 -2.70 -4.62
C LYS A 86 4.33 -3.45 -3.38
N LEU A 87 3.64 -3.29 -2.24
CA LEU A 87 3.94 -4.02 -1.02
C LEU A 87 3.67 -5.52 -1.17
N ASN A 88 2.55 -5.88 -1.79
CA ASN A 88 2.18 -7.26 -2.07
C ASN A 88 3.24 -7.96 -2.93
N GLU A 89 3.77 -7.29 -3.95
CA GLU A 89 4.89 -7.84 -4.75
C GLU A 89 6.16 -8.04 -3.89
N LEU A 90 6.51 -7.09 -3.02
CA LEU A 90 7.66 -7.23 -2.13
C LEU A 90 7.50 -8.40 -1.14
N ILE A 91 6.33 -8.54 -0.52
CA ILE A 91 6.02 -9.63 0.40
C ILE A 91 6.07 -10.98 -0.34
N ALA A 92 5.42 -11.08 -1.50
CA ALA A 92 5.40 -12.30 -2.31
C ALA A 92 6.80 -12.71 -2.79
N SER A 93 7.70 -11.73 -3.03
CA SER A 93 9.08 -11.99 -3.44
C SER A 93 10.01 -12.43 -2.30
N HIS A 94 9.63 -12.24 -1.04
CA HIS A 94 10.47 -12.53 0.12
C HIS A 94 10.33 -13.99 0.60
N GLN A 95 11.41 -14.77 0.51
CA GLN A 95 11.41 -16.17 0.96
C GLN A 95 11.20 -16.28 2.47
N GLY A 96 10.04 -16.80 2.88
CA GLY A 96 9.68 -16.97 4.29
C GLY A 96 8.60 -15.99 4.78
N ALA A 97 8.23 -14.99 3.98
CA ALA A 97 7.05 -14.19 4.26
C ALA A 97 5.78 -15.04 4.05
N SER A 98 4.81 -14.87 4.95
CA SER A 98 3.53 -15.57 4.82
C SER A 98 2.74 -14.95 3.67
N ASN A 99 2.37 -15.76 2.66
CA ASN A 99 1.48 -15.32 1.59
C ASN A 99 0.11 -14.86 2.11
N ARG A 100 -0.25 -15.17 3.36
CA ARG A 100 -1.47 -14.67 4.01
C ARG A 100 -1.42 -13.15 4.33
N MET A 101 -0.24 -12.53 4.21
CA MET A 101 -0.05 -11.09 4.32
C MET A 101 -0.28 -10.36 2.99
N VAL A 102 -0.26 -11.09 1.87
CA VAL A 102 -0.61 -10.54 0.56
C VAL A 102 -2.11 -10.31 0.53
N ASP A 103 -2.53 -9.14 0.05
CA ASP A 103 -3.95 -8.76 -0.09
C ASP A 103 -4.69 -8.62 1.25
N LEU A 104 -3.96 -8.20 2.30
CA LEU A 104 -4.51 -8.02 3.63
C LEU A 104 -5.60 -6.93 3.69
N GLU A 105 -5.56 -5.94 2.81
CA GLU A 105 -6.55 -4.86 2.76
C GLU A 105 -7.97 -5.31 2.36
N ASP A 106 -8.09 -6.48 1.71
CA ASP A 106 -9.37 -7.03 1.24
C ASP A 106 -9.98 -8.05 2.22
N LEU A 107 -9.29 -8.36 3.33
CA LEU A 107 -9.81 -9.24 4.40
C LEU A 107 -10.99 -8.59 5.12
N SER A 108 -11.94 -9.42 5.54
CA SER A 108 -13.00 -8.98 6.44
C SER A 108 -12.44 -8.61 7.82
N GLU A 109 -13.20 -7.81 8.57
CA GLU A 109 -12.79 -7.37 9.91
C GLU A 109 -12.59 -8.57 10.88
N ASP A 110 -13.40 -9.62 10.74
CA ASP A 110 -13.27 -10.86 11.52
C ASP A 110 -11.98 -11.62 11.16
N GLU A 111 -11.65 -11.74 9.86
CA GLU A 111 -10.41 -12.37 9.40
C GLU A 111 -9.17 -11.57 9.81
N LEU A 112 -9.25 -10.24 9.76
CA LEU A 112 -8.18 -9.36 10.21
C LEU A 112 -7.94 -9.51 11.72
N ASN A 113 -9.00 -9.61 12.51
CA ASN A 113 -8.91 -9.87 13.95
C ASN A 113 -8.31 -11.24 14.27
N GLU A 114 -8.66 -12.29 13.50
CA GLU A 114 -8.07 -13.61 13.65
C GLU A 114 -6.57 -13.60 13.31
N LEU A 115 -6.20 -12.91 12.22
CA LEU A 115 -4.80 -12.74 11.83
C LEU A 115 -4.01 -11.95 12.87
N HIS A 116 -4.61 -10.89 13.43
CA HIS A 116 -4.02 -10.11 14.51
C HIS A 116 -3.73 -10.97 15.74
N LYS A 117 -4.70 -11.76 16.21
CA LYS A 117 -4.52 -12.70 17.33
C LYS A 117 -3.45 -13.75 17.07
N PHE A 118 -3.32 -14.23 15.83
CA PHE A 118 -2.26 -15.16 15.45
C PHE A 118 -0.88 -14.52 15.61
N TYR A 119 -0.69 -13.27 15.17
CA TYR A 119 0.58 -12.56 15.32
C TYR A 119 0.86 -12.09 16.73
N GLU A 120 -0.17 -11.71 17.50
CA GLU A 120 -0.09 -11.45 18.94
C GLU A 120 0.47 -12.68 19.67
N LYS A 121 -0.14 -13.86 19.46
CA LYS A 121 0.35 -15.12 20.01
C LYS A 121 1.78 -15.45 19.56
N LEU A 122 2.13 -15.14 18.31
CA LEU A 122 3.47 -15.37 17.79
C LEU A 122 4.50 -14.43 18.43
N SER A 123 4.10 -13.19 18.76
CA SER A 123 4.90 -12.24 19.53
C SER A 123 5.08 -12.71 20.97
N ASP A 124 4.00 -13.17 21.63
CA ASP A 124 4.04 -13.69 22.99
C ASP A 124 4.98 -14.90 23.10
N LEU A 125 4.90 -15.83 22.15
CA LEU A 125 5.80 -16.99 22.09
C LEU A 125 7.25 -16.56 21.86
N ALA A 126 7.51 -15.54 21.04
CA ALA A 126 8.85 -15.02 20.82
C ALA A 126 9.41 -14.30 22.07
N GLU A 127 8.57 -13.63 22.85
CA GLU A 127 8.94 -13.02 24.13
C GLU A 127 9.19 -14.07 25.21
N GLU A 128 8.44 -15.18 25.21
CA GLU A 128 8.63 -16.32 26.11
C GLU A 128 9.89 -17.15 25.73
N GLU A 129 10.24 -17.20 24.44
CA GLU A 129 11.49 -17.80 23.94
C GLU A 129 12.73 -16.94 24.24
N ASP A 130 12.58 -15.64 24.53
CA ASP A 130 13.68 -14.72 24.89
C ASP A 130 14.13 -14.86 26.36
N ASP A 131 14.03 -16.08 26.92
CA ASP A 131 14.84 -16.46 28.07
C ASP A 131 16.30 -16.55 27.63
N ILE A 132 17.07 -15.52 28.00
CA ILE A 132 18.52 -15.32 27.75
C ILE A 132 19.37 -16.58 28.06
N LEU A 133 18.83 -17.55 28.79
CA LEU A 133 19.48 -18.79 29.22
C LEU A 133 19.19 -20.00 28.30
N CYS A 134 18.16 -19.98 27.47
CA CYS A 134 17.70 -21.17 26.73
C CYS A 134 18.35 -21.33 25.34
N THR A 135 18.65 -20.25 24.61
CA THR A 135 19.26 -20.31 23.26
C THR A 135 20.73 -20.76 23.26
N HIS A 136 21.35 -20.92 24.44
CA HIS A 136 22.76 -21.30 24.58
C HIS A 136 22.99 -22.70 25.19
N SER A 137 21.95 -23.51 25.44
CA SER A 137 22.19 -24.89 25.86
C SER A 137 22.76 -25.70 24.68
N ILE A 138 23.79 -26.52 24.95
CA ILE A 138 24.39 -27.42 23.94
C ILE A 138 23.32 -28.32 23.32
N ASP A 139 22.30 -28.68 24.10
CA ASP A 139 21.19 -29.52 23.66
C ASP A 139 20.28 -28.79 22.66
N ALA A 140 19.93 -27.52 22.90
CA ALA A 140 19.15 -26.69 21.97
C ALA A 140 19.93 -26.35 20.69
N ALA A 141 21.24 -26.16 20.78
CA ALA A 141 22.11 -26.01 19.61
C ALA A 141 22.17 -27.29 18.77
N THR A 142 22.17 -28.45 19.42
CA THR A 142 22.18 -29.77 18.77
C THR A 142 20.85 -30.05 18.08
N GLU A 143 19.72 -29.79 18.75
CA GLU A 143 18.38 -29.97 18.18
C GLU A 143 18.16 -29.04 16.96
N ASN A 144 18.53 -27.76 17.07
CA ASN A 144 18.47 -26.84 15.94
C ASN A 144 19.37 -27.27 14.77
N HIS A 145 20.53 -27.88 15.04
CA HIS A 145 21.40 -28.45 14.01
C HIS A 145 20.75 -29.68 13.34
N GLU A 146 20.09 -30.54 14.11
CA GLU A 146 19.38 -31.72 13.61
C GLU A 146 18.17 -31.35 12.74
N ILE A 147 17.38 -30.35 13.16
CA ILE A 147 16.24 -29.82 12.39
C ILE A 147 16.73 -29.18 11.08
N LYS A 148 17.81 -28.40 11.12
CA LYS A 148 18.42 -27.84 9.91
C LYS A 148 18.90 -28.95 8.98
N LEU A 149 19.55 -30.00 9.50
CA LEU A 149 20.01 -31.14 8.73
C LEU A 149 18.86 -31.95 8.12
N SER A 150 17.75 -32.16 8.82
CA SER A 150 16.59 -32.90 8.32
C SER A 150 15.90 -32.13 7.18
N ASN A 151 15.72 -30.82 7.35
CA ASN A 151 15.18 -29.93 6.33
C ASN A 151 16.10 -29.78 5.12
N LEU A 152 17.43 -29.77 5.31
CA LEU A 152 18.40 -29.81 4.22
C LEU A 152 18.34 -31.15 3.45
N LYS A 153 18.19 -32.27 4.16
CA LYS A 153 18.10 -33.61 3.56
C LYS A 153 16.78 -33.86 2.81
N SER A 154 15.68 -33.19 3.18
CA SER A 154 14.39 -33.29 2.49
C SER A 154 14.31 -32.43 1.23
N LYS A 155 15.16 -31.39 1.11
CA LYS A 155 15.23 -30.55 -0.09
C LYS A 155 15.74 -31.35 -1.30
N LYS A 156 14.98 -31.27 -2.40
CA LYS A 156 15.19 -31.97 -3.68
C LYS A 156 16.64 -31.87 -4.21
N HIS A 157 17.27 -30.71 -4.09
CA HIS A 157 18.65 -30.50 -4.51
C HIS A 157 19.68 -31.38 -3.74
N TYR A 158 19.42 -31.63 -2.45
CA TYR A 158 20.31 -32.43 -1.60
C TYR A 158 20.11 -33.94 -1.83
N THR A 159 18.87 -34.38 -2.09
CA THR A 159 18.57 -35.77 -2.48
C THR A 159 19.18 -36.11 -3.84
N ASP A 160 19.10 -35.19 -4.79
CA ASP A 160 19.65 -35.35 -6.14
C ASP A 160 21.19 -35.39 -6.14
N ALA A 161 21.83 -34.56 -5.31
CA ALA A 161 23.28 -34.57 -5.11
C ALA A 161 23.77 -35.87 -4.44
N ARG A 162 23.03 -36.41 -3.46
CA ARG A 162 23.35 -37.68 -2.80
C ARG A 162 23.17 -38.88 -3.75
N ALA A 163 22.10 -38.88 -4.55
CA ALA A 163 21.86 -39.91 -5.57
C ALA A 163 22.99 -39.95 -6.62
N LYS A 164 23.42 -38.78 -7.12
CA LYS A 164 24.58 -38.65 -8.04
C LYS A 164 25.89 -39.14 -7.43
N ARG A 165 26.12 -38.88 -6.13
CA ARG A 165 27.32 -39.35 -5.43
C ARG A 165 27.32 -40.86 -5.22
N ASN A 166 26.16 -41.46 -4.93
CA ASN A 166 26.03 -42.90 -4.77
C ASN A 166 26.16 -43.64 -6.11
N SER A 167 25.58 -43.11 -7.20
CA SER A 167 25.75 -43.69 -8.54
C SER A 167 27.21 -43.61 -9.03
N SER A 168 27.94 -42.54 -8.68
CA SER A 168 29.37 -42.43 -9.00
C SER A 168 30.29 -43.40 -8.24
N LYS A 169 29.84 -43.91 -7.08
CA LYS A 169 30.56 -44.93 -6.28
C LYS A 169 30.27 -46.35 -6.72
N GLN A 170 29.17 -46.58 -7.44
CA GLN A 170 28.73 -47.89 -7.90
C GLN A 170 29.19 -48.19 -9.35
N SER A 171 29.76 -47.17 -10.02
CA SER A 171 30.34 -47.21 -11.37
C SER A 171 31.88 -47.30 -11.37
N LYS A 172 32.48 -47.59 -10.22
CA LYS A 172 33.91 -47.92 -10.03
C LYS A 172 34.00 -49.26 -9.32
#